data_AF-A0A1Y1L188-F1
#
_entry.id   AF-A0A1Y1L188-F1
#
_cell.length_a   1.000
_cell.length_b   1.000
_cell.length_c   1.000
_cell.angle_alpha   90.00
_cell.angle_beta   90.00
_cell.angle_gamma   90.00
#
_symmetry.space_group_name_H-M   'P 1'
#
loop_
_entity.id
_entity.type
_entity.pdbx_description
1 polymer ?
#
loop_
_entity_poly.entity_id
_entity_poly.type
_entity_poly.pdbx_seq_one_letter_code
_entity_poly.pdbx_strand_id
1 'polypeptide(L)'
;YRNLDVFGSGEALQLQDTVGSMVAAPLKLGEFFSFNKKEHKQILHSFDGFMRPGELLIVLGRPGSGCSTLLKTICGELEGLNIGEQTKIHYNGIPQKQMIHEFKGETVYNQEVDKHFPHLT
;
A
#
# COMPACT_ATOMS: atom_id res chain seq x y z
N TYR A 1 4.69 13.25 8.17
CA TYR A 1 4.11 12.06 8.80
C TYR A 1 4.88 11.76 10.09
N ARG A 2 4.25 11.06 11.04
CA ARG A 2 4.91 10.56 12.26
C ARG A 2 4.53 9.12 12.57
N ASN A 3 5.44 8.36 13.18
CA ASN A 3 5.28 6.95 13.54
C ASN A 3 4.68 6.14 12.38
N LEU A 4 5.21 6.32 11.17
CA LEU A 4 4.68 5.72 9.96
C LEU A 4 5.05 4.24 9.90
N ASP A 5 4.06 3.41 10.18
CA ASP A 5 4.11 1.96 10.08
C ASP A 5 3.19 1.53 8.94
N VAL A 6 3.72 0.74 8.01
CA VAL A 6 2.95 0.27 6.86
C VAL A 6 3.17 -1.22 6.68
N PHE A 7 2.06 -1.93 6.54
CA PHE A 7 2.02 -3.37 6.37
C PHE A 7 1.46 -3.70 4.99
N GLY A 8 2.16 -4.55 4.24
CA GLY A 8 1.66 -5.12 3.00
C GLY A 8 1.00 -6.45 3.27
N SER A 9 -0.23 -6.63 2.80
CA SER A 9 -0.79 -7.96 2.61
C SER A 9 -0.09 -8.56 1.39
N GLY A 10 0.62 -9.68 1.57
CA GLY A 10 1.36 -10.36 0.52
C GLY A 10 0.47 -11.04 -0.53
N GLU A 11 -0.53 -10.37 -1.08
CA GLU A 11 -1.36 -10.85 -2.20
C GLU A 11 -0.59 -10.93 -3.53
N ALA A 12 0.75 -10.90 -3.49
CA ALA A 12 1.61 -11.47 -4.52
C ALA A 12 1.66 -13.02 -4.43
N LEU A 13 1.18 -13.63 -3.34
CA LEU A 13 0.76 -15.03 -3.35
C LEU A 13 -0.71 -15.10 -3.80
N GLN A 14 -0.97 -14.68 -5.04
CA GLN A 14 -2.10 -15.19 -5.78
C GLN A 14 -1.88 -16.70 -5.88
N LEU A 15 -2.49 -17.47 -4.98
CA LEU A 15 -2.73 -18.88 -5.26
C LEU A 15 -3.60 -18.88 -6.52
N GLN A 16 -2.97 -19.14 -7.67
CA GLN A 16 -3.71 -19.36 -8.91
C GLN A 16 -4.62 -20.57 -8.68
N ASP A 17 -5.92 -20.32 -8.60
CA ASP A 17 -6.91 -21.38 -8.55
C ASP A 17 -6.83 -22.20 -9.83
N THR A 18 -6.16 -23.35 -9.74
CA THR A 18 -6.12 -24.34 -10.82
C THR A 18 -7.37 -25.21 -10.71
N VAL A 19 -7.81 -25.82 -11.81
CA VAL A 19 -8.98 -26.74 -11.82
C VAL A 19 -8.91 -27.83 -10.73
N GLY A 20 -7.69 -28.24 -10.35
CA GLY A 20 -7.47 -29.18 -9.24
C GLY A 20 -7.82 -28.65 -7.84
N SER A 21 -7.82 -27.34 -7.59
CA SER A 21 -8.21 -26.76 -6.30
C SER A 21 -9.71 -26.93 -6.02
N MET A 22 -10.54 -26.87 -7.06
CA MET A 22 -11.98 -27.06 -6.99
C MET A 22 -12.35 -28.52 -6.66
N VAL A 23 -11.61 -29.49 -7.20
CA VAL A 23 -11.80 -30.93 -6.92
C VAL A 23 -11.33 -31.28 -5.50
N ALA A 24 -10.25 -30.67 -5.03
CA ALA A 24 -9.72 -30.87 -3.69
C ALA A 24 -10.40 -30.01 -2.59
N ALA A 25 -11.32 -29.12 -2.97
CA ALA A 25 -11.97 -28.17 -2.07
C ALA A 25 -12.68 -28.81 -0.85
N PRO A 26 -13.38 -29.96 -0.97
CA PRO A 26 -14.01 -30.62 0.18
C PRO A 26 -12.99 -31.17 1.18
N LEU A 27 -11.82 -31.61 0.71
CA LEU A 27 -10.73 -32.15 1.53
C LEU A 27 -9.95 -31.03 2.24
N LYS A 28 -9.79 -29.87 1.59
CA LYS A 28 -9.14 -28.69 2.16
C LYS A 28 -10.03 -27.86 3.08
N LEU A 29 -11.33 -28.16 3.15
CA LEU A 29 -12.28 -27.46 4.04
C LEU A 29 -11.90 -27.61 5.53
N GLY A 30 -11.28 -28.73 5.92
CA GLY A 30 -10.73 -28.94 7.26
C GLY A 30 -9.46 -28.11 7.54
N GLU A 31 -8.66 -27.81 6.51
CA GLU A 31 -7.50 -26.91 6.61
C GLU A 31 -7.92 -25.43 6.60
N PHE A 32 -9.07 -25.10 6.01
CA PHE A 32 -9.65 -23.75 5.98
C PHE A 32 -10.08 -23.24 7.37
N PHE A 33 -10.43 -24.16 8.29
CA PHE A 33 -10.68 -23.83 9.70
C PHE A 33 -9.39 -23.52 10.48
N SER A 34 -8.25 -23.98 9.99
CA SER A 34 -6.95 -23.52 10.47
C SER A 34 -6.62 -22.22 9.74
N PHE A 35 -7.24 -21.13 10.21
CA PHE A 35 -6.98 -19.77 9.74
C PHE A 35 -5.48 -19.48 9.81
N ASN A 36 -4.78 -19.77 8.73
CA ASN A 36 -3.42 -19.32 8.52
C ASN A 36 -3.52 -17.80 8.39
N LYS A 37 -3.37 -17.11 9.52
CA LYS A 37 -3.45 -15.66 9.67
C LYS A 37 -2.51 -15.09 8.60
N LYS A 38 -3.05 -14.54 7.50
CA LYS A 38 -2.27 -13.93 6.43
C LYS A 38 -1.27 -12.99 7.12
N GLU A 39 0.01 -13.38 7.17
CA GLU A 39 0.99 -12.59 7.89
C GLU A 39 1.18 -11.29 7.11
N HIS A 40 0.67 -10.21 7.69
CA HIS A 40 0.89 -8.87 7.17
C HIS A 40 2.37 -8.54 7.36
N LYS A 41 3.13 -8.48 6.26
CA LYS A 41 4.54 -8.13 6.32
C LYS A 41 4.66 -6.64 6.57
N GLN A 42 5.32 -6.25 7.65
CA GLN A 42 5.68 -4.86 7.87
C GLN A 42 6.74 -4.43 6.85
N ILE A 43 6.44 -3.36 6.11
CA ILE A 43 7.31 -2.78 5.07
C ILE A 43 8.01 -1.54 5.62
N LEU A 44 7.24 -0.60 6.19
CA LEU A 44 7.76 0.61 6.82
C LEU A 44 7.70 0.48 8.34
N HIS A 45 8.77 0.91 9.00
CA HIS A 45 9.00 0.73 10.43
C HIS A 45 9.21 2.11 11.07
N SER A 46 8.16 2.63 11.71
CA SER A 46 8.14 3.86 12.50
C SER A 46 8.88 5.03 11.85
N PHE A 47 8.55 5.35 10.61
CA PHE A 47 9.16 6.45 9.87
C PHE A 47 8.59 7.82 10.34
N ASP A 48 9.48 8.79 10.49
CA ASP A 48 9.12 10.19 10.74
C ASP A 48 9.65 11.07 9.60
N GLY A 49 8.90 12.12 9.28
CA GLY A 49 9.31 13.03 8.21
C GLY A 49 8.43 14.27 8.12
N PHE A 50 9.03 15.38 7.71
CA PHE A 50 8.37 16.65 7.49
C PHE A 50 8.91 17.27 6.21
N MET A 51 8.00 17.72 5.34
CA MET A 51 8.31 18.35 4.07
C MET A 51 7.59 19.69 4.04
N ARG A 52 8.31 20.75 3.66
CA ARG A 52 7.74 22.08 3.46
C ARG A 52 7.26 22.25 2.02
N PRO A 53 6.27 23.12 1.78
CA PRO A 53 5.87 23.48 0.43
C PRO A 53 7.07 23.95 -0.41
N GLY A 54 7.18 23.46 -1.65
CA GLY A 54 8.27 23.80 -2.57
C GLY A 54 9.54 22.96 -2.43
N GLU A 55 9.60 22.04 -1.46
CA GLU A 55 10.71 21.09 -1.35
C GLU A 55 10.54 19.88 -2.25
N LEU A 56 11.66 19.36 -2.77
CA LEU A 56 11.72 18.10 -3.49
C LEU A 56 12.26 17.02 -2.56
N LEU A 57 11.52 15.92 -2.40
CA LEU A 57 11.98 14.72 -1.70
C LEU A 57 12.40 13.66 -2.73
N ILE A 58 13.63 13.18 -2.59
CA ILE A 58 14.14 12.03 -3.34
C ILE A 58 14.27 10.86 -2.35
N VAL A 59 13.65 9.72 -2.66
CA VAL A 59 13.72 8.51 -1.84
C VAL A 59 14.58 7.48 -2.56
N LEU A 60 15.68 7.06 -1.93
CA LEU A 60 16.62 6.09 -2.50
C LEU A 60 16.73 4.85 -1.60
N GLY A 61 16.81 3.69 -2.23
CA GLY A 61 16.97 2.43 -1.51
C GLY A 61 17.15 1.26 -2.47
N ARG A 62 17.65 0.13 -1.95
CA ARG A 62 17.76 -1.12 -2.72
C ARG A 62 16.36 -1.62 -3.13
N PRO A 63 16.24 -2.44 -4.18
CA PRO A 63 14.98 -3.09 -4.50
C PRO A 63 14.36 -3.78 -3.29
N GLY A 64 13.06 -3.56 -3.06
CA GLY A 64 12.33 -4.10 -1.90
C GLY A 64 12.50 -3.35 -0.58
N SER A 65 13.22 -2.22 -0.56
CA SER A 65 13.40 -1.38 0.65
C SER A 65 12.16 -0.57 1.05
N GLY A 66 11.10 -0.54 0.23
CA GLY A 66 9.87 0.18 0.52
C GLY A 66 9.80 1.62 0.01
N CYS A 67 10.69 2.04 -0.90
CA CYS A 67 10.64 3.39 -1.50
C CYS A 67 9.29 3.70 -2.15
N SER A 68 8.81 2.82 -3.03
CA SER A 68 7.51 2.99 -3.68
C SER A 68 6.36 2.90 -2.69
N THR A 69 6.47 2.06 -1.65
CA THR A 69 5.48 1.98 -0.56
C THR A 69 5.38 3.31 0.19
N LEU A 70 6.51 3.94 0.53
CA LEU A 70 6.53 5.24 1.18
C LEU A 70 5.84 6.31 0.32
N LEU A 71 6.17 6.39 -0.97
CA LEU A 71 5.56 7.35 -1.88
C LEU A 71 4.06 7.12 -2.03
N LYS A 72 3.62 5.87 -2.24
CA LYS A 72 2.21 5.50 -2.30
C LYS A 72 1.45 5.89 -1.03
N THR A 73 2.02 5.56 0.14
CA THR A 73 1.39 5.86 1.43
C THR A 73 1.29 7.37 1.69
N ILE A 74 2.30 8.17 1.35
CA ILE A 74 2.23 9.63 1.47
C ILE A 74 1.26 10.22 0.44
N CYS A 75 1.06 9.60 -0.71
CA CYS A 75 0.03 10.03 -1.67
C CYS A 75 -1.39 9.56 -1.32
N GLY A 76 -1.55 8.69 -0.31
CA GLY A 76 -2.85 8.09 0.04
C GLY A 76 -3.31 6.95 -0.87
N GLU A 77 -2.43 6.42 -1.69
CA GLU A 77 -2.65 5.21 -2.49
C GLU A 77 -2.40 3.96 -1.63
N LEU A 78 -3.44 3.50 -0.93
CA LEU A 78 -3.35 2.43 0.09
C LEU A 78 -3.84 1.06 -0.40
N GLU A 79 -4.01 0.87 -1.70
CA GLU A 79 -4.42 -0.43 -2.25
C GLU A 79 -3.41 -1.53 -1.90
N GLY A 80 -3.87 -2.57 -1.19
CA GLY A 80 -3.01 -3.66 -0.68
C GLY A 80 -2.08 -3.28 0.48
N LEU A 81 -2.22 -2.06 1.04
CA LEU A 81 -1.43 -1.55 2.15
C LEU A 81 -2.33 -1.22 3.35
N ASN A 82 -1.84 -1.53 4.55
CA ASN A 82 -2.49 -1.18 5.80
C ASN A 82 -1.57 -0.26 6.59
N ILE A 83 -2.11 0.82 7.13
CA ILE A 83 -1.39 1.78 7.96
C ILE A 83 -1.54 1.37 9.43
N GLY A 84 -0.46 1.46 10.21
CA GLY A 84 -0.49 1.22 11.65
C GLY A 84 -1.32 2.26 12.41
N GLU A 85 -1.97 1.85 13.49
CA GLU A 85 -2.91 2.71 14.24
C GLU A 85 -2.27 3.98 14.83
N GLN A 86 -0.97 3.93 15.12
CA GLN A 86 -0.22 5.05 15.72
C GLN A 86 0.30 6.05 14.66
N THR A 87 0.15 5.73 13.38
CA THR A 87 0.62 6.57 12.29
C THR A 87 -0.21 7.83 12.14
N LYS A 88 0.47 8.95 11.94
CA LYS A 88 -0.16 10.25 11.69
C LYS A 88 0.38 10.87 10.41
N ILE A 89 -0.49 11.04 9.42
CA ILE A 89 -0.16 11.73 8.16
C ILE A 89 -1.07 12.95 8.01
N HIS A 90 -0.46 14.12 7.83
CA HIS A 90 -1.13 15.40 7.70
C HIS A 90 -0.54 16.17 6.51
N TYR A 91 -1.40 16.89 5.80
CA TYR A 91 -1.08 17.75 4.66
C TYR A 91 -1.46 19.18 5.06
N ASN A 92 -0.49 20.03 5.38
CA ASN A 92 -0.74 21.38 5.91
C ASN A 92 -1.78 21.42 7.06
N GLY A 93 -1.72 20.43 7.96
CA GLY A 93 -2.64 20.29 9.09
C GLY A 93 -3.88 19.43 8.81
N ILE A 94 -4.24 19.19 7.55
CA ILE A 94 -5.38 18.36 7.16
C ILE A 94 -5.04 16.87 7.34
N PRO A 95 -5.80 16.08 8.12
CA PRO A 95 -5.57 14.65 8.26
C PRO A 95 -5.75 13.91 6.93
N GLN A 96 -4.94 12.87 6.69
CA GLN A 96 -4.97 12.11 5.42
C GLN A 96 -6.36 11.62 5.02
N LYS A 97 -7.14 11.10 5.97
CA LYS A 97 -8.50 10.63 5.69
C LYS A 97 -9.37 11.72 5.06
N GLN A 98 -9.26 12.94 5.56
CA GLN A 98 -9.98 14.10 5.02
C GLN A 98 -9.37 14.54 3.68
N MET A 99 -8.04 14.59 3.58
CA MET A 99 -7.33 14.95 2.34
C MET A 99 -7.77 14.08 1.16
N ILE A 100 -7.83 12.76 1.35
CA ILE A 100 -8.19 11.82 0.28
C ILE A 100 -9.69 11.85 -0.04
N HIS A 101 -10.54 12.17 0.94
CA HIS A 101 -12.00 12.24 0.73
C HIS A 101 -12.43 13.54 0.05
N GLU A 102 -11.91 14.68 0.49
CA GLU A 102 -12.36 16.02 0.08
C GLU A 102 -11.46 16.66 -0.98
N PHE A 103 -10.18 16.30 -1.02
CA PHE A 103 -9.14 16.97 -1.81
C PHE A 103 -8.31 15.97 -2.64
N LYS A 104 -8.93 14.88 -3.12
CA LYS A 104 -8.21 13.83 -3.87
C LYS A 104 -7.42 14.36 -5.07
N GLY A 105 -7.91 15.41 -5.73
CA GLY A 105 -7.24 16.03 -6.88
C GLY A 105 -5.93 16.76 -6.55
N GLU A 106 -5.70 17.10 -5.29
CA GLU A 106 -4.49 17.83 -4.85
C GLU A 106 -3.29 16.90 -4.65
N THR A 107 -3.51 15.59 -4.60
CA THR A 107 -2.44 14.59 -4.40
C THR A 107 -2.49 13.55 -5.50
N VAL A 108 -1.41 13.48 -6.29
CA VAL A 108 -1.33 12.57 -7.44
C VAL A 108 -0.12 11.67 -7.29
N TYR A 109 -0.35 10.38 -7.44
CA TYR A 109 0.72 9.38 -7.54
C TYR A 109 0.88 8.96 -9.00
N ASN A 110 2.09 9.14 -9.54
CA ASN A 110 2.44 8.63 -10.86
C ASN A 110 3.10 7.25 -10.70
N GLN A 111 2.53 6.23 -11.35
CA GLN A 111 2.99 4.84 -11.24
C GLN A 111 4.18 4.59 -12.16
N GLU A 112 4.92 3.51 -11.89
CA GLU A 112 6.02 3.06 -12.75
C GLU A 112 5.52 2.65 -14.14
N VAL A 113 4.36 1.99 -14.20
CA VAL A 113 3.71 1.58 -15.44
C VAL A 113 2.63 2.58 -15.79
N ASP A 114 2.77 3.21 -16.95
CA ASP A 114 1.77 4.14 -17.47
C ASP A 114 0.53 3.37 -17.96
N LYS A 115 -0.64 3.91 -17.64
CA LYS A 115 -1.94 3.41 -18.11
C LYS A 115 -2.46 4.37 -19.17
N HIS A 116 -1.84 4.28 -20.35
CA HIS A 116 -2.24 5.06 -21.50
C HIS A 116 -3.12 4.22 -22.45
N PHE A 117 -4.18 4.83 -22.98
CA PHE A 117 -4.97 4.22 -24.04
C PHE A 117 -4.28 4.47 -25.38
N PRO A 118 -3.73 3.44 -26.07
CA PRO A 118 -2.89 3.64 -27.26
C PRO A 118 -3.56 4.37 -28.43
N HIS A 119 -4.89 4.53 -28.39
CA HIS A 119 -5.71 5.07 -29.46
C HIS A 119 -6.22 6.49 -29.19
N LEU A 120 -5.88 7.08 -28.04
CA LEU A 120 -6.29 8.44 -27.69
C LEU A 120 -5.05 9.33 -27.63
N THR A 121 -5.02 10.35 -28.50
CA THR A 121 -4.00 11.41 -28.52
C THR A 121 -4.43 12.60 -27.67
#